data_AF-A0A1Z4QS80-F1
#
_entry.id   AF-A0A1Z4QS80-F1
#
_cell.length_a   1.000
_cell.length_b   1.000
_cell.length_c   1.000
_cell.angle_alpha   90.00
_cell.angle_beta   90.00
_cell.angle_gamma   90.00
#
_symmetry.space_group_name_H-M   'P 1'
#
loop_
_entity.id
_entity.type
_entity.pdbx_description
1 polymer ?
#
loop_
_entity_poly.entity_id
_entity_poly.type
_entity_poly.pdbx_seq_one_letter_code
_entity_poly.pdbx_strand_id
1 'polypeptide(L)'
;MPKCPLYISIITIGEIAKGLSKITASKRKESLTKWLNETLPSRFKDRILGIDFSTMVLWGNLVGQLEQNGRPLPAMDSLIAAIAIHNSLSLVTRNEKDFAGTGVIILNPWSF
;
A
#
# COMPACT_ATOMS: atom_id res chain seq x y z
N MET A 1 3.93 -12.19 -22.50
CA MET A 1 4.66 -11.07 -21.86
C MET A 1 5.07 -11.50 -20.45
N PRO A 2 6.33 -11.32 -20.03
CA PRO A 2 6.66 -11.56 -18.62
C PRO A 2 5.82 -10.59 -17.79
N LYS A 3 4.97 -11.11 -16.91
CA LYS A 3 4.19 -10.27 -16.01
C LYS A 3 5.19 -9.57 -15.08
N CYS A 4 5.24 -8.24 -15.10
CA CYS A 4 6.00 -7.50 -14.10
C CYS A 4 5.58 -7.99 -12.70
N PRO A 5 6.53 -8.27 -11.80
CA PRO A 5 6.20 -8.80 -10.48
C PRO A 5 5.38 -7.77 -9.71
N LEU A 6 4.25 -8.22 -9.15
CA LEU A 6 3.45 -7.41 -8.22
C LEU A 6 3.95 -7.61 -6.79
N TYR A 7 3.93 -6.52 -6.03
CA TYR A 7 4.26 -6.47 -4.61
C TYR A 7 3.04 -5.97 -3.82
N ILE A 8 3.01 -6.24 -2.53
CA ILE A 8 1.98 -5.71 -1.62
C ILE A 8 2.64 -5.13 -0.38
N SER A 9 2.18 -3.97 0.07
CA SER A 9 2.67 -3.39 1.32
C SER A 9 2.05 -4.09 2.53
N ILE A 10 2.80 -4.17 3.64
CA ILE A 10 2.25 -4.65 4.91
C ILE A 10 1.11 -3.75 5.42
N ILE A 11 1.12 -2.46 5.05
CA ILE A 11 0.05 -1.50 5.35
C ILE A 11 -1.26 -1.93 4.69
N THR A 12 -1.23 -2.25 3.39
CA THR A 12 -2.42 -2.74 2.65
C THR A 12 -2.98 -4.02 3.27
N ILE A 13 -2.11 -4.94 3.72
CA ILE A 13 -2.55 -6.15 4.45
C ILE A 13 -3.26 -5.76 5.76
N GLY A 14 -2.71 -4.82 6.51
CA GLY A 14 -3.33 -4.29 7.74
C GLY A 14 -4.68 -3.63 7.48
N GLU A 15 -4.82 -2.89 6.37
CA GLU A 15 -6.09 -2.27 5.98
C GLU A 15 -7.17 -3.30 5.63
N ILE A 16 -6.79 -4.36 4.92
CA ILE A 16 -7.67 -5.49 4.63
C ILE A 16 -8.12 -6.15 5.95
N ALA A 17 -7.18 -6.43 6.86
CA ALA A 17 -7.47 -7.03 8.17
C ALA A 17 -8.45 -6.15 8.98
N LYS A 18 -8.22 -4.83 9.01
CA LYS A 18 -9.12 -3.84 9.63
C LYS A 18 -10.50 -3.83 8.98
N GLY A 19 -10.59 -4.04 7.66
CA GLY A 19 -11.86 -4.18 6.96
C GLY A 19 -12.62 -5.44 7.39
N LEU A 20 -11.91 -6.58 7.47
CA LEU A 20 -12.51 -7.87 7.88
C LEU A 20 -13.01 -7.86 9.32
N SER A 21 -12.31 -7.18 10.24
CA SER A 21 -12.72 -7.13 11.65
C SER A 21 -14.11 -6.50 11.84
N LYS A 22 -14.48 -5.56 10.97
CA LYS A 22 -15.78 -4.86 10.98
C LYS A 22 -16.94 -5.69 10.40
N ILE A 23 -16.67 -6.81 9.74
CA ILE A 23 -17.72 -7.65 9.15
C ILE A 23 -18.36 -8.51 10.26
N THR A 24 -19.68 -8.63 10.26
CA THR A 24 -20.40 -9.55 11.15
C THR A 24 -20.04 -11.01 10.85
N ALA A 25 -20.06 -11.88 11.87
CA ALA A 25 -19.79 -13.30 11.70
C ALA A 25 -20.66 -13.90 10.59
N SER A 26 -20.01 -14.55 9.62
CA SER A 26 -20.64 -15.10 8.42
C SER A 26 -19.65 -16.01 7.69
N LYS A 27 -20.17 -16.95 6.88
CA LYS A 27 -19.33 -17.79 5.99
C LYS A 27 -18.42 -16.95 5.08
N ARG A 28 -18.89 -15.77 4.65
CA ARG A 28 -18.08 -14.83 3.86
C ARG A 28 -16.89 -14.31 4.66
N LYS A 29 -17.09 -13.92 5.93
CA LYS A 29 -16.01 -13.47 6.82
C LYS A 29 -14.98 -14.58 7.02
N GLU A 30 -15.42 -15.80 7.30
CA GLU A 30 -14.53 -16.97 7.46
C GLU A 30 -13.69 -17.21 6.20
N SER A 31 -14.32 -17.22 5.03
CA SER A 31 -13.61 -17.42 3.76
C SER A 31 -12.58 -16.32 3.49
N LEU A 32 -12.91 -15.06 3.78
CA LEU A 32 -12.00 -13.93 3.57
C LEU A 32 -10.85 -13.93 4.59
N THR A 33 -11.12 -14.30 5.83
CA THR A 33 -10.08 -14.47 6.87
C THR A 33 -9.11 -15.58 6.47
N LYS A 34 -9.62 -16.72 5.98
CA LYS A 34 -8.76 -17.80 5.47
C LYS A 34 -7.91 -17.33 4.29
N TRP A 35 -8.53 -16.63 3.34
CA TRP A 35 -7.81 -16.06 2.19
C TRP A 35 -6.69 -15.11 2.64
N LEU A 36 -6.95 -14.22 3.60
CA LEU A 36 -5.97 -13.26 4.12
C LEU A 36 -4.80 -13.96 4.84
N ASN A 37 -5.07 -15.01 5.61
CA ASN A 37 -4.06 -15.67 6.44
C ASN A 37 -3.25 -16.73 5.67
N GLU A 38 -3.82 -17.36 4.64
CA GLU A 38 -3.19 -18.49 3.95
C GLU A 38 -2.88 -18.17 2.48
N THR A 39 -3.89 -17.74 1.71
CA THR A 39 -3.75 -17.57 0.26
C THR A 39 -2.92 -16.33 -0.11
N LEU A 40 -3.21 -15.19 0.52
CA LEU A 40 -2.53 -13.92 0.20
C LEU A 40 -1.03 -13.98 0.51
N PRO A 41 -0.57 -14.45 1.70
CA PRO A 41 0.86 -14.50 2.00
C PRO A 41 1.60 -15.49 1.12
N SER A 42 0.98 -16.63 0.80
CA SER A 42 1.54 -17.62 -0.14
C SER A 42 1.71 -17.02 -1.55
N ARG A 43 0.72 -16.28 -2.04
CA ARG A 43 0.77 -15.63 -3.36
C ARG A 43 1.85 -14.56 -3.45
N PHE A 44 2.05 -13.78 -2.40
CA PHE A 44 3.04 -12.69 -2.33
C PHE A 44 4.30 -13.08 -1.55
N LYS A 45 4.63 -14.36 -1.48
CA LYS A 45 5.86 -14.84 -0.85
C LYS A 45 7.06 -14.05 -1.39
N ASP A 46 7.90 -13.56 -0.48
CA ASP A 46 9.09 -12.72 -0.73
C ASP A 46 8.79 -11.37 -1.41
N ARG A 47 7.51 -10.97 -1.48
CA ARG A 47 7.03 -9.74 -2.14
C ARG A 47 6.04 -8.95 -1.28
N ILE A 48 6.02 -9.25 0.02
CA ILE A 48 5.38 -8.41 1.04
C ILE A 48 6.42 -7.40 1.51
N LEU A 49 6.17 -6.12 1.26
CA LEU A 49 7.09 -5.05 1.61
C LEU A 49 6.77 -4.55 3.02
N GLY A 50 7.76 -4.69 3.91
CA GLY A 50 7.70 -4.18 5.27
C GLY A 50 8.04 -2.70 5.37
N ILE A 51 8.11 -2.22 6.61
CA ILE A 51 8.61 -0.90 6.96
C ILE A 51 9.88 -1.10 7.77
N ASP A 52 10.96 -0.47 7.34
CA ASP A 52 12.24 -0.44 8.03
C ASP A 52 12.66 1.00 8.34
N PHE A 53 13.84 1.15 8.96
CA PHE A 53 14.38 2.46 9.32
C PHE A 53 14.51 3.39 8.11
N SER A 54 15.04 2.89 6.99
CA SER A 54 15.24 3.66 5.75
C SER A 54 13.92 4.15 5.16
N THR A 55 12.90 3.28 5.16
CA THR A 55 11.53 3.61 4.74
C THR A 55 10.94 4.72 5.62
N MET A 56 11.16 4.67 6.94
CA MET A 56 10.63 5.66 7.87
C MET A 56 11.34 7.02 7.77
N VAL A 57 12.66 7.04 7.55
CA VAL A 57 13.38 8.31 7.30
C VAL A 57 12.89 8.97 6.02
N LEU A 58 12.72 8.18 4.94
CA LEU A 58 12.15 8.67 3.69
C LEU A 58 10.74 9.21 3.89
N TRP A 59 9.88 8.45 4.57
CA TRP A 59 8.51 8.86 4.88
C TRP A 59 8.44 10.18 5.65
N GLY A 60 9.27 10.36 6.69
CA GLY A 60 9.28 11.59 7.49
C GLY A 60 9.64 12.81 6.66
N ASN A 61 10.67 12.69 5.82
CA ASN A 61 11.06 13.76 4.89
C ASN A 61 9.96 14.07 3.86
N LEU A 62 9.35 13.02 3.30
CA LEU A 62 8.25 13.13 2.33
C LEU A 62 7.04 13.86 2.94
N VAL A 63 6.56 13.42 4.11
CA VAL A 63 5.40 14.04 4.76
C VAL A 63 5.71 15.47 5.19
N GLY A 64 6.89 15.72 5.76
CA GLY A 64 7.30 17.08 6.15
C GLY A 64 7.31 18.05 4.96
N GLN A 65 7.75 17.61 3.77
CA GLN A 65 7.68 18.42 2.55
C GLN A 65 6.24 18.64 2.06
N LEU A 66 5.40 17.60 2.10
CA LEU A 66 3.99 17.70 1.73
C LEU A 66 3.21 18.68 2.60
N GLU A 67 3.45 18.64 3.92
CA GLU A 67 2.85 19.55 4.89
C GLU A 67 3.29 21.00 4.66
N GLN A 68 4.59 21.24 4.45
CA GLN A 68 5.12 22.58 4.12
C GLN A 68 4.49 23.14 2.83
N ASN A 69 4.16 22.28 1.89
CA ASN A 69 3.52 22.64 0.63
C ASN A 69 1.97 22.71 0.73
N GLY A 70 1.39 22.60 1.93
CA GLY A 70 -0.05 22.67 2.16
C GLY A 70 -0.84 21.50 1.59
N ARG A 71 -0.21 20.33 1.44
CA ARG A 71 -0.81 19.11 0.86
C ARG A 71 -0.62 17.90 1.78
N PRO A 72 -1.17 17.92 3.00
CA PRO A 72 -1.05 16.78 3.90
C PRO A 72 -1.66 15.52 3.27
N LEU A 73 -0.95 14.40 3.39
CA LEU A 73 -1.41 13.09 2.92
C LEU A 73 -1.65 12.19 4.13
N PRO A 74 -2.75 11.40 4.19
CA PRO A 74 -3.01 10.51 5.30
C PRO A 74 -1.82 9.58 5.61
N ALA A 75 -1.63 9.26 6.90
CA ALA A 75 -0.47 8.50 7.35
C ALA A 75 -0.32 7.13 6.64
N MET A 76 -1.42 6.41 6.42
CA MET A 76 -1.38 5.10 5.75
C MET A 76 -1.02 5.23 4.26
N ASP A 77 -1.61 6.20 3.56
CA ASP A 77 -1.32 6.45 2.15
C ASP A 77 0.11 6.94 1.93
N SER A 78 0.59 7.86 2.79
CA SER A 78 1.97 8.33 2.75
C SER A 78 2.98 7.24 3.04
N LEU A 79 2.69 6.30 3.95
CA LEU A 79 3.54 5.13 4.19
C LEU A 79 3.58 4.20 2.97
N ILE A 80 2.44 3.97 2.31
CA ILE A 80 2.39 3.18 1.07
C ILE A 80 3.23 3.85 -0.03
N ALA A 81 3.13 5.18 -0.18
CA ALA A 81 3.94 5.94 -1.11
C ALA A 81 5.44 5.82 -0.80
N ALA A 82 5.82 5.95 0.48
CA ALA A 82 7.20 5.82 0.92
C ALA A 82 7.77 4.43 0.65
N ILE A 83 7.01 3.36 0.90
CA ILE A 83 7.40 1.98 0.57
C ILE A 83 7.64 1.82 -0.94
N ALA A 84 6.75 2.35 -1.78
CA ALA A 84 6.89 2.28 -3.23
C ALA A 84 8.15 3.03 -3.70
N ILE A 85 8.38 4.25 -3.21
CA ILE A 85 9.57 5.05 -3.56
C ILE A 85 10.86 4.34 -3.09
N HIS A 86 10.91 3.88 -1.84
CA HIS A 86 12.08 3.19 -1.29
C HIS A 86 12.48 1.95 -2.10
N ASN A 87 11.49 1.23 -2.63
CA ASN A 87 11.72 0.01 -3.42
C ASN A 87 11.77 0.28 -4.94
N SER A 88 11.77 1.54 -5.39
CA SER A 88 11.74 1.92 -6.82
C SER A 88 10.59 1.28 -7.60
N LEU A 89 9.41 1.21 -6.99
CA LEU A 89 8.20 0.62 -7.57
C LEU A 89 7.19 1.68 -7.99
N SER A 90 6.33 1.33 -8.94
CA SER A 90 5.13 2.10 -9.25
C SER A 90 3.99 1.74 -8.30
N LEU A 91 3.29 2.75 -7.78
CA LEU A 91 2.10 2.58 -6.97
C LEU A 91 0.87 2.38 -7.86
N VAL A 92 0.21 1.22 -7.72
CA VAL A 92 -1.03 0.93 -8.43
C VAL A 92 -2.21 1.46 -7.61
N THR A 93 -2.86 2.53 -8.07
CA THR A 93 -4.00 3.14 -7.37
C THR A 93 -4.96 3.83 -8.35
N ARG A 94 -6.23 3.93 -7.96
CA ARG A 94 -7.22 4.76 -8.67
C ARG A 94 -7.10 6.25 -8.27
N ASN A 95 -6.62 6.53 -7.08
CA ASN A 95 -6.69 7.86 -6.47
C ASN A 95 -5.44 8.70 -6.80
N GLU A 96 -5.17 8.94 -8.07
CA GLU A 96 -3.94 9.64 -8.51
C GLU A 96 -3.73 10.99 -7.82
N LYS A 97 -4.83 11.73 -7.61
CA LYS A 97 -4.81 13.08 -7.04
C LYS A 97 -4.31 13.12 -5.59
N ASP A 98 -4.59 12.07 -4.82
CA ASP A 98 -4.22 12.03 -3.40
C ASP A 98 -2.69 11.97 -3.25
N PHE A 99 -2.00 11.35 -4.21
CA PHE A 99 -0.54 11.18 -4.20
C PHE A 99 0.22 12.32 -4.91
N ALA A 100 -0.48 13.39 -5.30
CA ALA A 100 0.13 14.52 -5.99
C ALA A 100 1.18 15.22 -5.10
N GLY A 101 2.39 15.39 -5.62
CA GLY A 101 3.52 15.99 -4.90
C GLY A 101 4.37 15.01 -4.10
N THR A 102 4.01 13.72 -4.08
CA THR A 102 4.83 12.69 -3.39
C THR A 102 6.07 12.27 -4.17
N GLY A 103 6.08 12.48 -5.50
CA GLY A 103 7.13 11.96 -6.39
C GLY A 103 7.01 10.47 -6.72
N VAL A 104 6.01 9.76 -6.18
CA VAL A 104 5.79 8.34 -6.51
C VAL A 104 5.29 8.19 -7.96
N ILE A 105 5.78 7.18 -8.67
CA ILE A 105 5.25 6.83 -9.99
C ILE A 105 3.92 6.12 -9.79
N ILE A 106 2.85 6.62 -10.44
CA ILE A 106 1.51 6.04 -10.32
C ILE A 106 1.15 5.27 -11.58
N LEU A 107 0.53 4.11 -11.40
CA LEU A 107 -0.13 3.36 -12.46
C LEU A 107 -1.61 3.22 -12.11
N ASN A 108 -2.49 3.87 -12.88
CA ASN A 108 -3.93 3.76 -12.71
C ASN A 108 -4.51 2.70 -13.65
N PRO A 109 -4.95 1.52 -13.16
CA PRO A 109 -5.42 0.44 -14.04
C PRO A 109 -6.82 0.72 -14.64
N TRP A 110 -7.43 1.87 -14.36
CA TRP A 110 -8.72 2.30 -14.92
C TRP A 110 -8.59 3.37 -16.01
N SER A 111 -7.37 3.82 -16.33
CA SER A 111 -7.14 4.87 -17.33
C SER A 111 -6.83 4.33 -18.74
N PHE A 112 -7.08 3.05 -19.01
CA PHE A 112 -6.77 2.37 -20.27
C PHE A 112 -8.02 1.73 -20.89
#